data_AF-A0A285NAF9-F1
#
_entry.id   AF-A0A285NAF9-F1
#
_cell.length_a   1.000
_cell.length_b   1.000
_cell.length_c   1.000
_cell.angle_alpha   90.00
_cell.angle_beta   90.00
_cell.angle_gamma   90.00
#
_symmetry.space_group_name_H-M   'P 1'
#
loop_
_entity.id
_entity.type
_entity.pdbx_description
1 polymer ?
#
loop_
_entity_poly.entity_id
_entity_poly.type
_entity_poly.pdbx_seq_one_letter_code
_entity_poly.pdbx_strand_id
1 'polypeptide(L)' 'MFRKLCDRDGTPMVSLDKGELRLDGIVDADGEIPEDQKMYVNRVAEGAYLVRAVDGDDIPEVGDAL' A
#
# COMPACT_ATOMS: atom_id res chain seq x y z
N MET A 1 10.60 -0.49 -10.08
CA MET A 1 10.60 0.83 -10.76
C MET A 1 10.74 1.92 -9.70
N PHE A 2 11.51 2.98 -9.94
CA PHE A 2 11.57 4.12 -9.01
C PHE A 2 10.31 4.99 -9.14
N ARG A 3 9.74 5.40 -8.01
CA ARG A 3 8.61 6.32 -7.94
C ARG A 3 9.06 7.59 -7.21
N LYS A 4 8.52 8.74 -7.62
CA LYS A 4 8.80 10.03 -6.99
C LYS A 4 7.93 10.19 -5.75
N LEU A 5 8.49 10.73 -4.66
CA LEU A 5 7.72 11.24 -3.53
C LEU A 5 7.06 12.55 -3.94
N CYS A 6 5.74 12.60 -3.86
CA CYS A 6 4.93 13.76 -4.21
C CYS A 6 4.36 14.40 -2.94
N ASP A 7 4.25 15.72 -2.93
CA ASP A 7 3.40 16.43 -1.97
C ASP A 7 2.00 16.55 -2.56
N ARG A 8 0.99 16.11 -1.82
CA ARG A 8 -0.41 16.36 -2.14
C ARG A 8 -1.08 16.92 -0.89
N ASP A 9 -1.42 18.20 -0.97
CA ASP A 9 -2.07 18.95 0.10
C ASP A 9 -1.31 18.89 1.44
N GLY A 10 0.03 18.95 1.39
CA GLY A 10 0.91 18.87 2.55
C GLY A 10 1.16 17.45 3.05
N THR A 11 0.60 16.44 2.37
CA THR A 11 0.79 15.02 2.70
C THR A 11 1.75 14.37 1.71
N PRO A 12 2.90 13.85 2.17
CA PRO A 12 3.82 13.10 1.32
C PRO A 12 3.18 11.78 0.87
N MET A 13 3.18 11.52 -0.43
CA MET A 13 2.61 10.31 -1.03
C MET A 13 3.50 9.73 -2.12
N VAL A 14 3.46 8.40 -2.23
CA VAL A 14 4.04 7.63 -3.35
C VAL A 14 2.92 6.83 -4.00
N SER A 15 2.92 6.74 -5.33
CA SER A 15 1.96 5.91 -6.05
C SER A 15 2.43 4.46 -6.10
N LEU A 16 1.53 3.54 -5.74
CA LEU A 16 1.68 2.11 -5.99
C LEU A 16 1.17 1.76 -7.38
N ASP A 17 1.67 0.67 -7.95
CA ASP A 17 1.24 0.25 -9.27
C ASP A 17 -0.15 -0.42 -9.22
N LYS A 18 -1.07 0.09 -10.04
CA LYS A 18 -2.45 -0.39 -10.05
C LYS A 18 -2.57 -1.84 -10.55
N GLY A 19 -1.65 -2.28 -11.41
CA GLY A 19 -1.60 -3.66 -11.88
C GLY A 19 -1.17 -4.61 -10.77
N GLU A 20 -0.11 -4.27 -10.02
CA GLU A 20 0.34 -5.03 -8.85
C GLU A 20 -0.76 -5.11 -7.79
N LEU A 21 -1.39 -3.97 -7.46
CA LEU A 21 -2.50 -3.95 -6.51
C LEU A 21 -3.70 -4.80 -6.95
N ARG A 22 -3.97 -4.91 -8.25
CA ARG A 22 -5.04 -5.78 -8.77
C ARG A 22 -4.68 -7.25 -8.67
N LEU A 23 -3.41 -7.61 -8.91
CA LEU A 23 -2.93 -8.99 -8.72
C LEU A 23 -3.11 -9.45 -7.27
N ASP A 24 -2.96 -8.52 -6.33
CA ASP A 24 -3.16 -8.76 -4.90
C ASP A 24 -4.63 -8.60 -4.44
N GLY A 25 -5.56 -8.28 -5.37
CA GLY A 25 -6.99 -8.11 -5.07
C GLY A 25 -7.35 -6.85 -4.28
N ILE A 26 -6.39 -5.94 -4.06
CA ILE A 26 -6.58 -4.67 -3.32
C ILE A 26 -7.39 -3.67 -4.15
N VAL A 27 -7.24 -3.76 -5.47
CA VAL A 27 -7.98 -2.97 -6.45
C VAL A 27 -8.81 -3.94 -7.28
N ASP A 28 -10.06 -3.59 -7.57
CA ASP A 28 -10.96 -4.46 -8.30
C ASP A 28 -10.64 -4.58 -9.80
N ALA A 29 -11.49 -5.31 -10.52
CA ALA A 29 -11.34 -5.55 -11.96
C ALA A 29 -11.38 -4.24 -12.77
N ASP A 30 -12.27 -3.31 -12.40
CA ASP A 30 -12.45 -2.00 -13.03
C ASP A 30 -11.35 -1.02 -12.63
N GLY A 31 -10.58 -1.36 -11.59
CA GLY A 31 -9.52 -0.54 -11.10
C GLY A 31 -9.95 0.40 -9.97
N GLU A 32 -11.08 0.15 -9.33
CA GLU A 32 -11.52 0.98 -8.21
C GLU A 32 -10.89 0.47 -6.92
N ILE A 33 -10.54 1.42 -6.05
CA ILE A 33 -10.09 1.11 -4.70
C ILE A 33 -11.37 0.98 -3.86
N PRO A 34 -11.57 -0.13 -3.12
CA PRO A 34 -12.73 -0.27 -2.24
C PRO A 34 -12.85 0.91 -1.27
N GLU A 35 -14.07 1.41 -1.05
CA GLU A 35 -14.32 2.65 -0.29
C GLU A 35 -13.67 2.63 1.12
N ASP A 36 -13.68 1.48 1.78
CA ASP A 36 -13.16 1.29 3.13
C ASP A 36 -11.77 0.63 3.17
N GLN A 37 -11.04 0.57 2.04
CA GLN A 37 -9.72 -0.05 2.03
C GLN A 37 -8.74 0.73 2.93
N LYS A 38 -8.36 0.10 4.04
CA LYS A 38 -7.34 0.63 4.97
C LYS A 38 -5.96 0.12 4.60
N MET A 39 -4.95 0.94 4.87
CA MET A 39 -3.54 0.58 4.74
C MET A 39 -2.86 0.72 6.09
N TYR A 40 -2.10 -0.29 6.48
CA TYR A 40 -1.26 -0.25 7.66
C TYR A 40 0.19 0.04 7.27
N VAL A 41 0.75 1.11 7.84
CA VAL A 41 2.09 1.62 7.50
C VAL A 41 3.01 1.53 8.71
N ASN A 42 4.07 0.73 8.59
CA ASN A 42 5.06 0.54 9.64
C ASN A 42 6.42 1.02 9.19
N ARG A 43 7.10 1.81 10.02
CA ARG A 43 8.52 2.06 9.84
C ARG A 43 9.30 0.84 10.31
N VAL A 44 10.10 0.26 9.41
CA VAL A 44 10.90 -0.95 9.69
C VAL A 44 12.39 -0.66 9.82
N ALA A 45 12.87 0.46 9.26
CA ALA A 45 14.21 0.99 9.46
C ALA A 45 14.27 2.50 9.19
N GLU A 46 15.46 3.09 9.24
CA GLU A 46 15.66 4.47 8.78
C GLU A 46 15.37 4.60 7.28
N GLY A 47 14.41 5.46 6.92
CA GLY A 47 13.99 5.66 5.53
C GLY A 47 13.21 4.49 4.90
N ALA A 48 12.93 3.42 5.65
CA ALA A 48 12.25 2.22 5.15
C ALA A 48 10.89 2.00 5.84
N TYR A 49 9.87 1.81 5.01
CA TYR A 49 8.48 1.65 5.45
C TYR A 49 7.85 0.46 4.74
N LEU A 50 7.10 -0.32 5.50
CA LEU A 50 6.28 -1.42 5.03
C LEU A 50 4.82 -0.95 5.01
N VAL A 51 4.20 -1.04 3.85
CA VAL A 51 2.78 -0.72 3.63
C VAL A 51 2.04 -2.01 3.33
N ARG A 52 0.94 -2.26 4.02
CA ARG A 52 0.12 -3.48 3.85
C ARG A 52 -1.35 -3.12 3.77
N ALA A 53 -2.08 -3.73 2.84
CA ALA A 53 -3.52 -3.68 2.86
C ALA A 53 -4.05 -4.43 4.09
N VAL A 54 -5.05 -3.85 4.74
CA VAL A 54 -5.78 -4.48 5.85
C VAL A 54 -6.94 -5.28 5.27
N ASP A 55 -7.12 -6.51 5.75
CA ASP A 55 -8.25 -7.36 5.40
C ASP A 55 -9.19 -7.43 6.61
N GLY A 56 -10.34 -6.73 6.52
CA GLY A 56 -11.22 -6.52 7.66
C GLY A 56 -10.54 -5.76 8.80
N ASP A 57 -10.31 -6.44 9.91
CA ASP A 57 -9.61 -5.92 11.09
C ASP A 57 -8.20 -6.54 11.28
N ASP A 58 -7.80 -7.44 10.38
CA ASP A 58 -6.54 -8.15 10.46
C ASP A 58 -5.46 -7.49 9.61
N ILE A 59 -4.26 -7.41 10.18
CA ILE A 59 -3.07 -6.88 9.51
C ILE A 59 -2.24 -8.08 9.05
N PRO A 60 -2.09 -8.32 7.74
CA PRO A 60 -1.33 -9.45 7.24
C PRO A 60 0.10 -9.46 7.79
N GLU A 61 0.53 -10.59 8.35
CA GLU A 61 1.94 -10.78 8.68
C GLU A 61 2.76 -10.80 7.39
N VAL A 62 3.95 -10.20 7.44
CA VAL A 62 4.91 -10.42 6.38
C VAL A 62 5.61 -11.71 6.73
N GLY A 63 5.40 -12.77 5.94
CA GLY A 63 6.17 -14.00 6.08
C GLY A 63 7.68 -13.73 5.97
N ASP A 64 8.50 -14.72 6.29
CA ASP A 64 9.98 -14.64 6.38
C ASP A 64 10.72 -14.32 5.04
N ALA A 65 10.05 -13.74 4.05
CA ALA A 65 10.58 -13.46 2.72
C ALA A 65 11.03 -11.99 2.52
N LEU A 66 11.40 -11.27 3.60
CA LEU A 66 12.06 -9.96 3.51
C LEU A 66 13.58 -10.05 3.71
#